data_AF-A0AAN4YEY0-F1
#
_entry.id   AF-A0AAN4YEY0-F1
#
_cell.length_a   1.000
_cell.length_b   1.000
_cell.length_c   1.000
_cell.angle_alpha   90.00
_cell.angle_beta   90.00
_cell.angle_gamma   90.00
#
_symmetry.space_group_name_H-M   'P 1'
#
loop_
_entity.id
_entity.type
_entity.pdbx_description
1 polymer ?
#
loop_
_entity_poly.entity_id
_entity_poly.type
_entity_poly.pdbx_seq_one_letter_code
_entity_poly.pdbx_strand_id
1 'polypeptide(L)'
;MSEKKQDDIFSPEPYHVEYIDKDQGVIDQDAVFGEITEEGPNYRNVRASSNNMRYYSELTIPLVLCAIAVITTWSDYIVGVFKLRHRERPYAAPQEGVWVSDYKLIASPSFTQAITAVSSIVFAYAAKYLFIRILQGSRHLTANTTIHWATWLGCTSGIAIIAYIIASAIPVFNDLVSLVGALLGTLMSFQPMGCMWLYDNWSKGKISKSPKWIFMVFWSGFVILSGTFLMVGGTYGSVVSIIDSYKKSGGSAAWSCADNSNSV
;
A
#
# COMPACT_ATOMS: atom_id res chain seq x y z
N MET A 1 74.50 33.99 57.22
CA MET A 1 75.58 33.31 56.48
C MET A 1 75.13 31.88 56.24
N SER A 2 75.04 31.51 54.95
CA SER A 2 75.02 30.16 54.33
C SER A 2 74.05 29.08 54.88
N GLU A 3 73.04 28.64 54.12
CA GLU A 3 73.07 27.64 52.98
C GLU A 3 72.81 26.21 53.50
N LYS A 4 71.57 25.68 53.38
CA LYS A 4 71.04 24.82 52.30
C LYS A 4 71.83 23.51 52.05
N LYS A 5 71.14 22.37 52.18
CA LYS A 5 70.94 21.43 51.07
C LYS A 5 69.64 20.64 51.25
N GLN A 6 68.91 20.53 50.14
CA GLN A 6 67.55 20.05 49.96
C GLN A 6 67.58 19.07 48.77
N ASP A 7 67.00 17.89 48.97
CA ASP A 7 66.63 16.90 47.96
C ASP A 7 65.26 16.36 48.42
N ASP A 8 64.22 16.05 47.65
CA ASP A 8 63.78 16.30 46.28
C ASP A 8 62.31 15.83 46.21
N ILE A 9 61.63 16.05 45.08
CA ILE A 9 60.39 15.40 44.58
C ILE A 9 59.13 16.30 44.53
N PHE A 10 58.96 16.87 43.33
CA PHE A 10 57.74 16.93 42.51
C PHE A 10 56.51 17.74 43.00
N SER A 11 56.37 18.95 42.45
CA SER A 11 55.07 19.61 42.22
C SER A 11 55.04 20.15 40.78
N PRO A 12 54.06 19.76 39.93
CA PRO A 12 53.89 20.32 38.59
C PRO A 12 53.34 21.75 38.65
N GLU A 13 53.70 22.56 37.66
CA GLU A 13 53.27 23.97 37.50
C GLU A 13 51.75 24.14 37.44
N PRO A 14 51.22 25.32 37.85
CA PRO A 14 49.79 25.58 37.86
C PRO A 14 49.23 25.69 36.44
N TYR A 15 48.17 24.93 36.16
CA TYR A 15 47.33 25.07 34.98
C TYR A 15 46.57 26.39 35.04
N HIS A 16 46.71 27.22 34.02
CA HIS A 16 45.86 28.40 33.82
C HIS A 16 44.43 27.95 33.51
N VAL A 17 43.48 28.31 34.37
CA VAL A 17 42.04 28.19 34.09
C VAL A 17 41.62 29.45 33.36
N GLU A 18 41.32 29.32 32.08
CA GLU A 18 40.66 30.35 31.30
C GLU A 18 39.17 30.38 31.72
N TYR A 19 38.73 31.48 32.33
CA TYR A 19 37.33 31.68 32.68
C TYR A 19 36.55 31.96 31.40
N ILE A 20 35.80 30.96 30.91
CA ILE A 20 34.87 31.16 29.79
C ILE A 20 33.70 32.01 30.30
N ASP A 21 33.56 33.17 29.67
CA ASP A 21 32.52 34.16 29.88
C ASP A 21 31.12 33.54 29.65
N LYS A 22 30.15 33.89 30.50
CA LYS A 22 28.85 33.21 30.59
C LYS A 22 27.76 33.83 29.68
N ASP A 23 28.14 34.42 28.56
CA ASP A 23 27.22 35.21 27.74
C ASP A 23 27.44 35.09 26.22
N GLN A 24 27.46 33.86 25.69
CA GLN A 24 27.32 33.56 24.26
C GLN A 24 26.39 32.35 24.10
N GLY A 25 25.34 32.29 23.30
CA GLY A 25 24.75 33.15 22.28
C GLY A 25 23.83 32.23 21.47
N VAL A 26 22.51 32.42 21.54
CA VAL A 26 21.55 31.64 20.73
C VAL A 26 21.81 32.01 19.27
N ILE A 27 22.24 31.04 18.46
CA ILE A 27 22.71 31.29 17.08
C ILE A 27 21.60 31.19 16.03
N ASP A 28 20.59 30.34 16.26
CA ASP A 28 19.43 30.19 15.36
C ASP A 28 18.28 29.43 16.06
N GLN A 29 17.05 29.59 15.59
CA GLN A 29 15.87 28.91 16.12
C GLN A 29 15.20 28.06 15.04
N ASP A 30 15.34 26.73 15.17
CA ASP A 30 14.89 25.76 14.18
C ASP A 30 13.60 25.03 14.61
N ALA A 31 12.68 24.81 13.67
CA ALA A 31 11.37 24.20 13.94
C ALA A 31 11.43 22.72 14.39
N VAL A 32 12.56 22.05 14.16
CA VAL A 32 12.79 20.64 14.51
C VAL A 32 13.64 20.50 15.77
N PHE A 33 14.64 21.37 15.97
CA PHE A 33 15.63 21.24 17.05
C PHE A 33 15.48 22.27 18.19
N GLY A 34 14.69 23.33 18.03
CA GLY A 34 14.57 24.42 19.01
C GLY A 34 15.73 25.42 18.91
N GLU A 35 16.12 26.06 20.01
CA GLU A 35 17.30 26.94 20.06
C GLU A 35 18.58 26.14 19.81
N ILE A 36 19.38 26.61 18.87
CA ILE A 36 20.69 26.05 18.53
C ILE A 36 21.75 26.89 19.27
N THR A 37 22.66 26.24 19.99
CA THR A 37 23.83 26.84 20.66
C THR A 37 25.12 26.44 19.94
N GLU A 38 26.24 27.11 20.21
CA GLU A 38 27.55 26.80 19.58
C GLU A 38 28.04 25.37 19.83
N GLU A 39 27.53 24.69 20.87
CA GLU A 39 27.79 23.26 21.14
C GLU A 39 27.03 22.29 20.21
N GLY A 40 26.17 22.82 19.33
CA GLY A 40 25.41 22.06 18.33
C GLY A 40 23.94 21.80 18.70
N PRO A 41 23.14 21.27 17.77
CA PRO A 41 21.68 21.20 17.91
C PRO A 41 21.22 20.20 18.98
N ASN A 42 20.15 20.54 19.72
CA ASN A 42 19.66 19.72 20.83
C ASN A 42 18.90 18.47 20.36
N TYR A 43 19.57 17.32 20.36
CA TYR A 43 19.04 16.05 19.84
C TYR A 43 18.00 15.35 20.74
N ARG A 44 17.77 15.82 21.99
CA ARG A 44 16.81 15.18 22.93
C ARG A 44 15.36 15.24 22.44
N ASN A 45 15.00 16.34 21.78
CA ASN A 45 13.64 16.62 21.32
C ASN A 45 13.28 15.74 20.11
N VAL A 46 14.29 15.41 19.29
CA VAL A 46 14.22 14.61 18.08
C VAL A 46 13.92 13.14 18.38
N ARG A 47 14.46 12.61 19.50
CA ARG A 47 14.18 11.23 19.95
C ARG A 47 12.74 11.07 20.42
N ALA A 48 12.16 12.08 21.05
CA ALA A 48 10.73 12.08 21.42
C ALA A 48 9.84 12.13 20.16
N SER A 49 10.17 13.00 19.19
CA SER A 49 9.43 13.12 17.92
C SER A 49 9.51 11.84 17.06
N SER A 50 10.68 11.20 16.96
CA SER A 50 10.86 9.95 16.19
C SER A 50 10.17 8.74 16.84
N ASN A 51 10.07 8.69 18.16
CA ASN A 51 9.37 7.61 18.87
C ASN A 51 7.85 7.72 18.72
N ASN A 52 7.33 8.95 18.71
CA ASN A 52 5.93 9.22 18.39
C ASN A 52 5.63 8.80 16.93
N MET A 53 6.50 9.17 15.97
CA MET A 53 6.38 8.78 14.55
C MET A 53 6.30 7.25 14.31
N ARG A 54 7.08 6.45 15.04
CA ARG A 54 7.04 4.97 14.94
C ARG A 54 5.78 4.36 15.53
N TYR A 55 5.26 4.92 16.62
CA TYR A 55 3.96 4.52 17.18
C TYR A 55 2.82 4.79 16.21
N TYR A 56 2.90 5.88 15.45
CA TYR A 56 1.95 6.16 14.39
C TYR A 56 2.00 5.06 13.31
N SER A 57 3.16 4.58 12.85
CA SER A 57 3.23 3.61 11.73
C SER A 57 2.60 2.22 11.99
N GLU A 58 2.83 1.59 13.15
CA GLU A 58 2.29 0.25 13.48
C GLU A 58 0.83 0.30 13.92
N LEU A 59 0.41 1.39 14.57
CA LEU A 59 -1.00 1.66 14.84
C LEU A 59 -1.72 2.11 13.57
N THR A 60 -1.05 2.80 12.63
CA THR A 60 -1.69 3.31 11.42
C THR A 60 -2.18 2.20 10.53
N ILE A 61 -1.56 1.03 10.40
CA ILE A 61 -2.10 0.03 9.46
C ILE A 61 -3.50 -0.47 9.89
N PRO A 62 -3.72 -0.99 11.13
CA PRO A 62 -5.06 -1.36 11.57
C PRO A 62 -5.97 -0.15 11.73
N LEU A 63 -5.45 1.02 12.12
CA LEU A 63 -6.24 2.25 12.23
C LEU A 63 -6.62 2.83 10.86
N VAL A 64 -5.82 2.58 9.82
CA VAL A 64 -6.10 2.93 8.41
C VAL A 64 -7.07 1.91 7.83
N LEU A 65 -6.98 0.62 8.15
CA LEU A 65 -8.01 -0.35 7.76
C LEU A 65 -9.34 -0.04 8.45
N CYS A 66 -9.33 0.28 9.74
CA CYS A 66 -10.49 0.78 10.46
C CYS A 66 -10.96 2.12 9.90
N ALA A 67 -10.08 3.03 9.53
CA ALA A 67 -10.45 4.31 8.91
C ALA A 67 -11.03 4.10 7.53
N ILE A 68 -10.49 3.20 6.71
CA ILE A 68 -11.04 2.82 5.41
C ILE A 68 -12.43 2.21 5.64
N ALA A 69 -12.58 1.26 6.56
CA ALA A 69 -13.88 0.66 6.87
C ALA A 69 -14.89 1.68 7.39
N VAL A 70 -14.46 2.61 8.25
CA VAL A 70 -15.30 3.70 8.76
C VAL A 70 -15.66 4.67 7.64
N ILE A 71 -14.72 5.05 6.79
CA ILE A 71 -14.93 5.95 5.66
C ILE A 71 -15.84 5.30 4.62
N THR A 72 -15.66 4.02 4.29
CA THR A 72 -16.52 3.31 3.35
C THR A 72 -17.92 3.14 3.94
N THR A 73 -18.03 2.70 5.20
CA THR A 73 -19.34 2.57 5.88
C THR A 73 -20.06 3.91 5.99
N TRP A 74 -19.34 4.97 6.33
CA TRP A 74 -19.88 6.33 6.39
C TRP A 74 -20.30 6.83 5.00
N SER A 75 -19.48 6.59 3.98
CA SER A 75 -19.79 6.96 2.59
C SER A 75 -21.06 6.25 2.11
N ASP A 76 -21.17 4.94 2.34
CA ASP A 76 -22.34 4.13 1.98
C ASP A 76 -23.59 4.57 2.75
N TYR A 77 -23.43 4.91 4.04
CA TYR A 77 -24.50 5.48 4.85
C TYR A 77 -24.99 6.82 4.31
N ILE A 78 -24.09 7.76 4.02
CA ILE A 78 -24.43 9.08 3.49
C ILE A 78 -25.08 8.98 2.11
N VAL A 79 -24.53 8.14 1.21
CA VAL A 79 -25.15 7.88 -0.10
C VAL A 79 -26.53 7.26 0.06
N GLY A 80 -26.71 6.34 1.01
CA GLY A 80 -28.01 5.74 1.34
C GLY A 80 -29.02 6.77 1.83
N VAL A 81 -28.65 7.59 2.82
CA VAL A 81 -29.50 8.66 3.36
C VAL A 81 -29.85 9.69 2.28
N PHE A 82 -28.88 10.07 1.43
CA PHE A 82 -29.12 10.97 0.30
C PHE A 82 -30.15 10.38 -0.67
N LYS A 83 -29.99 9.12 -1.09
CA LYS A 83 -30.96 8.41 -1.96
C LYS A 83 -32.35 8.29 -1.33
N LEU A 84 -32.44 8.14 -0.01
CA LEU A 84 -33.71 8.13 0.70
C LEU A 84 -34.40 9.50 0.77
N ARG A 85 -33.64 10.60 0.78
CA ARG A 85 -34.16 11.96 0.81
C ARG A 85 -34.53 12.49 -0.58
N HIS A 86 -33.86 12.01 -1.63
CA HIS A 86 -34.14 12.35 -3.03
C HIS A 86 -34.77 11.17 -3.78
N ARG A 87 -35.97 10.74 -3.34
CA ARG A 87 -36.75 9.64 -3.95
C ARG A 87 -37.42 10.04 -5.26
N GLU A 88 -36.68 10.61 -6.19
CA GLU A 88 -37.18 10.71 -7.56
C GLU A 88 -37.26 9.30 -8.14
N ARG A 89 -38.38 8.98 -8.79
CA ARG A 89 -38.65 7.62 -9.28
C ARG A 89 -37.59 7.27 -10.33
N PRO A 90 -36.69 6.30 -10.08
CA PRO A 90 -35.67 5.94 -11.05
C PRO A 90 -36.33 5.30 -12.27
N TYR A 91 -35.75 5.51 -13.46
CA TYR A 91 -36.25 4.93 -14.71
C TYR A 91 -36.39 3.38 -14.66
N ALA A 92 -35.54 2.72 -13.85
CA ALA A 92 -35.55 1.28 -13.65
C ALA A 92 -36.58 0.78 -12.61
N ALA A 93 -37.32 1.65 -11.94
CA ALA A 93 -38.39 1.26 -11.03
C ALA A 93 -39.64 0.80 -11.80
N PRO A 94 -40.47 -0.10 -11.24
CA PRO A 94 -41.80 -0.37 -11.77
C PRO A 94 -42.56 0.94 -11.98
N GLN A 95 -43.16 1.14 -13.16
CA GLN A 95 -43.82 2.41 -13.54
C GLN A 95 -45.24 2.52 -12.99
N GLU A 96 -45.79 1.43 -12.48
CA GLU A 96 -47.10 1.37 -11.81
C GLU A 96 -46.94 0.87 -10.37
N GLY A 97 -47.74 1.40 -9.45
CA GLY A 97 -47.73 1.04 -8.02
C GLY A 97 -46.85 1.91 -7.12
N VAL A 98 -46.95 1.68 -5.80
CA VAL A 98 -46.16 2.35 -4.76
C VAL A 98 -44.73 1.78 -4.78
N TRP A 99 -43.76 2.62 -5.10
CA TRP A 99 -42.35 2.22 -5.11
C TRP A 99 -41.72 2.29 -3.71
N VAL A 100 -40.99 1.23 -3.35
CA VAL A 100 -40.16 1.17 -2.14
C VAL A 100 -38.73 0.84 -2.58
N SER A 101 -37.75 1.56 -2.02
CA SER A 101 -36.33 1.37 -2.36
C SER A 101 -35.78 0.11 -1.68
N ASP A 102 -35.24 -0.81 -2.47
CA ASP A 102 -34.57 -2.04 -1.99
C ASP A 102 -33.11 -1.83 -1.53
N TYR A 103 -32.73 -0.60 -1.19
CA TYR A 103 -31.38 -0.32 -0.69
C TYR A 103 -31.13 -1.07 0.64
N LYS A 104 -29.96 -1.69 0.78
CA LYS A 104 -29.53 -2.37 2.00
C LYS A 104 -28.12 -1.92 2.35
N LEU A 105 -27.95 -1.32 3.54
CA LEU A 105 -26.64 -0.86 4.03
C LEU A 105 -25.74 -2.04 4.40
N ILE A 106 -26.32 -3.08 5.01
CA ILE A 106 -25.66 -4.34 5.33
C ILE A 106 -26.49 -5.43 4.67
N ALA A 107 -25.88 -6.16 3.73
CA ALA A 107 -26.49 -7.26 3.01
C ALA A 107 -25.58 -8.49 3.10
N SER A 108 -26.14 -9.67 2.82
CA SER A 108 -25.40 -10.93 2.67
C SER A 108 -25.40 -11.35 1.19
N PRO A 109 -24.62 -10.66 0.33
CA PRO A 109 -24.53 -11.04 -1.07
C PRO A 109 -23.91 -12.44 -1.20
N SER A 110 -24.30 -13.18 -2.23
CA SER A 110 -23.57 -14.40 -2.57
C SER A 110 -22.15 -14.06 -3.02
N PHE A 111 -21.22 -15.02 -2.92
CA PHE A 111 -19.84 -14.85 -3.40
C PHE A 111 -19.82 -14.36 -4.86
N THR A 112 -20.68 -14.91 -5.72
CA THR A 112 -20.82 -14.51 -7.12
C THR A 112 -21.23 -13.05 -7.29
N GLN A 113 -22.17 -12.56 -6.47
CA GLN A 113 -22.58 -11.15 -6.52
C GLN A 113 -21.44 -10.23 -6.07
N ALA A 114 -20.73 -10.60 -5.00
CA ALA A 114 -19.61 -9.83 -4.49
C ALA A 114 -18.47 -9.74 -5.52
N ILE A 115 -18.04 -10.88 -6.08
CA ILE A 115 -16.93 -10.91 -7.04
C ILE A 115 -17.28 -10.20 -8.35
N THR A 116 -18.53 -10.29 -8.80
CA THR A 116 -18.99 -9.57 -10.01
C THR A 116 -18.97 -8.06 -9.79
N ALA A 117 -19.40 -7.59 -8.62
CA ALA A 117 -19.34 -6.18 -8.27
C ALA A 117 -17.89 -5.67 -8.25
N VAL A 118 -16.98 -6.39 -7.58
CA VAL A 118 -15.54 -6.04 -7.56
C VAL A 118 -14.95 -6.02 -8.96
N SER A 119 -15.24 -7.05 -9.76
CA SER A 119 -14.78 -7.16 -11.15
C SER A 119 -15.26 -5.98 -11.99
N SER A 120 -16.51 -5.54 -11.81
CA SER A 120 -17.06 -4.39 -12.53
C SER A 120 -16.32 -3.08 -12.20
N ILE A 121 -15.90 -2.89 -10.94
CA ILE A 121 -15.15 -1.71 -10.51
C ILE A 121 -13.75 -1.70 -11.12
N VAL A 122 -13.05 -2.83 -11.08
CA VAL A 122 -11.71 -2.96 -11.69
C VAL A 122 -11.77 -2.73 -13.19
N PHE A 123 -12.79 -3.28 -13.85
CA PHE A 123 -13.03 -3.10 -15.27
C PHE A 123 -13.30 -1.62 -15.61
N ALA A 124 -14.17 -0.96 -14.83
CA ALA A 124 -14.47 0.45 -15.00
C ALA A 124 -13.25 1.35 -14.75
N TYR A 125 -12.36 0.98 -13.82
CA TYR A 125 -11.12 1.70 -13.56
C TYR A 125 -10.19 1.71 -14.78
N ALA A 126 -9.98 0.54 -15.40
CA ALA A 126 -9.19 0.41 -16.62
C ALA A 126 -9.79 1.22 -17.79
N ALA A 127 -11.11 1.11 -17.99
CA ALA A 127 -11.82 1.87 -19.04
C ALA A 127 -11.74 3.38 -18.82
N LYS A 128 -11.92 3.82 -17.57
CA LYS A 128 -11.86 5.23 -17.20
C LYS A 128 -10.48 5.83 -17.42
N TYR A 129 -9.41 5.08 -17.17
CA TYR A 129 -8.05 5.55 -17.45
C TYR A 129 -7.87 5.88 -18.93
N LEU A 130 -8.24 4.96 -19.83
CA LEU A 130 -8.16 5.19 -21.28
C LEU A 130 -9.10 6.32 -21.71
N PHE A 131 -10.34 6.33 -21.22
CA PHE A 131 -11.34 7.35 -21.54
C PHE A 131 -10.86 8.77 -21.20
N ILE A 132 -10.29 8.96 -20.00
CA ILE A 132 -9.76 10.26 -19.58
C ILE A 132 -8.57 10.64 -20.45
N ARG A 133 -7.67 9.71 -20.76
CA ARG A 133 -6.51 9.99 -21.62
C ARG A 133 -6.90 10.40 -23.03
N ILE A 134 -7.93 9.77 -23.60
CA ILE A 134 -8.39 10.06 -24.97
C ILE A 134 -9.12 11.42 -25.03
N LEU A 135 -9.96 11.74 -24.05
CA LEU A 135 -10.77 12.97 -24.05
C LEU A 135 -10.17 14.13 -23.24
N GLN A 136 -8.93 13.98 -22.75
CA GLN A 136 -8.25 14.99 -21.94
C GLN A 136 -8.20 16.33 -22.69
N GLY A 137 -8.66 17.41 -22.04
CA GLY A 137 -8.66 18.77 -22.62
C GLY A 137 -9.82 19.07 -23.58
N SER A 138 -10.74 18.13 -23.79
CA SER A 138 -11.92 18.35 -24.65
C SER A 138 -13.19 18.66 -23.83
N ARG A 139 -14.13 19.43 -24.41
CA ARG A 139 -15.49 19.64 -23.84
C ARG A 139 -16.28 18.32 -23.73
N HIS A 140 -15.94 17.32 -24.54
CA HIS A 140 -16.59 16.01 -24.58
C HIS A 140 -16.35 15.17 -23.33
N LEU A 141 -15.37 15.50 -22.48
CA LEU A 141 -15.12 14.74 -21.25
C LEU A 141 -16.28 14.84 -20.25
N THR A 142 -16.94 15.99 -20.17
CA THR A 142 -17.99 16.27 -19.17
C THR A 142 -19.36 16.54 -19.82
N ALA A 143 -19.40 16.97 -21.08
CA ALA A 143 -20.67 17.23 -21.77
C ALA A 143 -21.26 15.95 -22.39
N ASN A 144 -22.58 15.78 -22.27
CA ASN A 144 -23.37 14.70 -22.89
C ASN A 144 -23.38 14.85 -24.42
N THR A 145 -22.31 14.41 -25.06
CA THR A 145 -22.13 14.46 -26.51
C THR A 145 -22.04 13.06 -27.09
N THR A 146 -22.35 12.90 -28.38
CA THR A 146 -22.22 11.60 -29.06
C THR A 146 -20.78 11.07 -29.00
N ILE A 147 -19.79 11.96 -29.05
CA ILE A 147 -18.36 11.61 -28.90
C ILE A 147 -18.05 11.07 -27.50
N HIS A 148 -18.65 11.63 -26.45
CA HIS A 148 -18.53 11.12 -25.08
C HIS A 148 -19.03 9.67 -24.99
N TRP A 149 -20.26 9.43 -25.43
CA TRP A 149 -20.89 8.12 -25.37
C TRP A 149 -20.18 7.09 -26.26
N ALA A 150 -19.80 7.48 -27.48
CA ALA A 150 -19.05 6.61 -28.40
C ALA A 150 -17.68 6.23 -27.83
N THR A 151 -16.94 7.19 -27.26
CA THR A 151 -15.61 6.92 -26.68
C THR A 151 -15.73 6.07 -25.41
N TRP A 152 -16.72 6.33 -24.55
CA TRP A 152 -16.96 5.54 -23.35
C TRP A 152 -17.33 4.09 -23.67
N LEU A 153 -18.31 3.88 -24.57
CA LEU A 153 -18.70 2.56 -25.04
C LEU A 153 -17.54 1.87 -25.76
N GLY A 154 -16.77 2.59 -26.57
CA GLY A 154 -15.60 2.08 -27.28
C GLY A 154 -14.50 1.61 -26.33
N CYS A 155 -14.14 2.39 -25.31
CA CYS A 155 -13.14 2.00 -24.32
C CYS A 155 -13.60 0.78 -23.51
N THR A 156 -14.85 0.79 -23.07
CA THR A 156 -15.44 -0.28 -22.25
C THR A 156 -15.54 -1.58 -23.06
N SER A 157 -16.09 -1.54 -24.27
CA SER A 157 -16.18 -2.72 -25.15
C SER A 157 -14.81 -3.20 -25.62
N GLY A 158 -13.88 -2.30 -25.93
CA GLY A 158 -12.52 -2.64 -26.34
C GLY A 158 -11.78 -3.44 -25.27
N ILE A 159 -11.82 -2.99 -24.01
CA ILE A 159 -11.22 -3.75 -22.90
C ILE A 159 -11.93 -5.09 -22.73
N ALA A 160 -13.25 -5.16 -22.89
CA ALA A 160 -14.01 -6.41 -22.75
C ALA A 160 -13.58 -7.44 -23.80
N ILE A 161 -13.44 -6.99 -25.05
CA ILE A 161 -13.01 -7.83 -26.17
C ILE A 161 -11.58 -8.31 -25.94
N ILE A 162 -10.66 -7.43 -25.55
CA ILE A 162 -9.27 -7.80 -25.28
C ILE A 162 -9.20 -8.81 -24.12
N ALA A 163 -9.93 -8.56 -23.04
CA ALA A 163 -9.98 -9.47 -21.89
C ALA A 163 -10.55 -10.84 -22.28
N TYR A 164 -11.62 -10.87 -23.08
CA TYR A 164 -12.21 -12.10 -23.60
C TYR A 164 -11.22 -12.88 -24.47
N ILE A 165 -10.53 -12.20 -25.41
CA ILE A 165 -9.53 -12.84 -26.28
C ILE A 165 -8.41 -13.46 -25.45
N ILE A 166 -7.88 -12.74 -24.45
CA ILE A 166 -6.80 -13.27 -23.60
C ILE A 166 -7.30 -14.47 -22.79
N ALA A 167 -8.51 -14.39 -22.22
CA ALA A 167 -9.10 -15.45 -21.43
C ALA A 167 -9.38 -16.73 -22.25
N SER A 168 -9.81 -16.60 -23.51
CA SER A 168 -10.09 -17.74 -24.39
C SER A 168 -8.85 -18.29 -25.10
N ALA A 169 -7.82 -17.46 -25.31
CA ALA A 169 -6.58 -17.88 -25.97
C ALA A 169 -5.64 -18.68 -25.06
N ILE A 170 -5.72 -18.50 -23.73
CA ILE A 170 -4.84 -19.17 -22.78
C ILE A 170 -5.58 -20.34 -22.12
N PRO A 171 -5.33 -21.59 -22.52
CA PRO A 171 -6.06 -22.76 -22.03
C PRO A 171 -5.84 -23.09 -20.54
N VAL A 172 -4.89 -22.41 -19.89
CA VAL A 172 -4.55 -22.58 -18.47
C VAL A 172 -4.52 -21.22 -17.75
N PHE A 173 -5.51 -20.38 -18.04
CA PHE A 173 -5.56 -18.99 -17.55
C PHE A 173 -5.49 -18.88 -16.01
N ASN A 174 -6.21 -19.75 -15.29
CA ASN A 174 -6.23 -19.73 -13.82
C ASN A 174 -4.86 -20.00 -13.20
N ASP A 175 -4.11 -20.98 -13.72
CA ASP A 175 -2.78 -21.28 -13.20
C ASP A 175 -1.77 -20.20 -13.60
N LEU A 176 -1.95 -19.55 -14.77
CA LEU A 176 -1.11 -18.41 -15.17
C LEU A 176 -1.35 -17.19 -14.29
N VAL A 177 -2.61 -16.87 -13.96
CA VAL A 177 -2.94 -15.79 -13.01
C VAL A 177 -2.38 -16.12 -11.63
N SER A 178 -2.49 -17.38 -11.19
CA SER A 178 -1.90 -17.85 -9.94
C SER A 178 -0.37 -17.69 -9.93
N LEU A 179 0.31 -18.05 -11.02
CA LEU A 179 1.74 -17.89 -11.19
C LEU A 179 2.17 -16.42 -11.10
N VAL A 180 1.47 -15.54 -11.82
CA VAL A 180 1.74 -14.09 -11.81
C VAL A 180 1.52 -13.51 -10.41
N GLY A 181 0.44 -13.90 -9.73
CA GLY A 181 0.15 -13.47 -8.36
C GLY A 181 1.17 -13.98 -7.35
N ALA A 182 1.58 -15.25 -7.45
CA ALA A 182 2.59 -15.84 -6.58
C ALA A 182 3.97 -15.19 -6.76
N LEU A 183 4.35 -14.86 -8.00
CA LEU A 183 5.66 -14.31 -8.32
C LEU A 183 5.74 -12.80 -8.10
N LEU A 184 4.81 -12.02 -8.67
CA LEU A 184 4.83 -10.55 -8.59
C LEU A 184 4.09 -10.02 -7.36
N GLY A 185 3.00 -10.67 -6.96
CA GLY A 185 2.17 -10.21 -5.85
C GLY A 185 2.91 -10.32 -4.51
N THR A 186 3.53 -11.47 -4.24
CA THR A 186 4.35 -11.64 -3.03
C THR A 186 5.55 -10.70 -3.07
N LEU A 187 6.31 -10.71 -4.19
CA LEU A 187 7.49 -9.88 -4.39
C LEU A 187 7.22 -8.40 -4.15
N MET A 188 6.10 -7.84 -4.62
CA MET A 188 5.80 -6.42 -4.43
C MET A 188 5.22 -6.11 -3.04
N SER A 189 4.61 -7.09 -2.38
CA SER A 189 3.87 -6.86 -1.12
C SER A 189 4.66 -7.18 0.14
N PHE A 190 5.64 -8.09 0.12
CA PHE A 190 6.35 -8.48 1.35
C PHE A 190 7.81 -8.03 1.35
N GLN A 191 8.53 -8.27 0.26
CA GLN A 191 9.99 -8.09 0.20
C GLN A 191 10.41 -6.60 0.26
N PRO A 192 9.83 -5.67 -0.53
CA PRO A 192 10.15 -4.25 -0.46
C PRO A 192 9.88 -3.65 0.91
N MET A 193 8.80 -4.06 1.59
CA MET A 193 8.45 -3.52 2.91
C MET A 193 9.50 -3.91 3.96
N GLY A 194 9.96 -5.16 3.95
CA GLY A 194 11.04 -5.60 4.83
C GLY A 194 12.39 -4.97 4.49
N CYS A 195 12.75 -4.89 3.20
CA CYS A 195 14.01 -4.29 2.74
C CYS A 195 14.08 -2.78 3.01
N MET A 196 12.96 -2.06 2.82
CA MET A 196 12.88 -0.62 3.05
C MET A 196 13.08 -0.29 4.52
N TRP A 197 12.43 -1.02 5.43
CA TRP A 197 12.63 -0.82 6.86
C TRP A 197 14.09 -1.06 7.26
N LEU A 198 14.71 -2.12 6.74
CA LEU A 198 16.12 -2.43 7.01
C LEU A 198 17.02 -1.30 6.51
N TYR A 199 16.85 -0.83 5.27
CA TYR A 199 17.64 0.27 4.70
C TYR A 199 17.59 1.53 5.57
N ASP A 200 16.39 2.00 5.92
CA ASP A 200 16.20 3.25 6.68
C ASP A 200 16.70 3.16 8.13
N ASN A 201 16.68 1.97 8.73
CA ASN A 201 16.95 1.79 10.16
C ASN A 201 18.29 1.09 10.45
N TRP A 202 19.03 0.65 9.42
CA TRP A 202 20.29 -0.08 9.60
C TRP A 202 21.36 0.75 10.33
N SER A 203 21.51 2.03 9.94
CA SER A 203 22.52 2.93 10.52
C SER A 203 22.31 3.18 12.01
N LYS A 204 21.06 3.26 12.46
CA LYS A 204 20.69 3.49 13.88
C LYS A 204 21.16 2.36 14.79
N GLY A 205 21.23 1.13 14.28
CA GLY A 205 21.73 -0.03 15.03
C GLY A 205 23.25 -0.12 15.16
N LYS A 206 24.01 0.60 14.32
CA LYS A 206 25.47 0.70 14.46
C LYS A 206 25.87 1.56 15.66
N ILE A 207 25.04 2.55 16.01
CA ILE A 207 25.29 3.49 17.11
C ILE A 207 24.79 2.91 18.45
N SER A 208 23.59 2.33 18.48
CA SER A 208 23.09 1.66 19.70
C SER A 208 22.16 0.49 19.35
N LYS A 209 22.49 -0.70 19.84
CA LYS A 209 21.66 -1.91 19.63
C LYS A 209 20.57 -2.00 20.69
N SER A 210 19.57 -1.11 20.60
CA SER A 210 18.39 -1.17 21.45
C SER A 210 17.64 -2.50 21.24
N PRO A 211 17.08 -3.15 22.30
CA PRO A 211 16.29 -4.37 22.17
C PRO A 211 15.15 -4.25 21.14
N LYS A 212 14.50 -3.08 21.05
CA LYS A 212 13.46 -2.79 20.05
C LYS A 212 14.00 -2.80 18.62
N TRP A 213 15.25 -2.35 18.41
CA TRP A 213 15.89 -2.40 17.11
C TRP A 213 16.19 -3.84 16.69
N ILE A 214 16.71 -4.67 17.61
CA ILE A 214 16.98 -6.09 17.36
C ILE A 214 15.68 -6.82 17.01
N PHE A 215 14.60 -6.58 17.76
CA PHE A 215 13.29 -7.16 17.47
C PHE A 215 12.78 -6.79 16.07
N MET A 216 12.84 -5.50 15.70
CA MET A 216 12.36 -5.06 14.39
C MET A 216 13.26 -5.54 13.23
N VAL A 217 14.56 -5.72 13.45
CA VAL A 217 15.46 -6.36 12.46
C VAL A 217 15.05 -7.82 12.24
N PHE A 218 14.81 -8.56 13.33
CA PHE A 218 14.32 -9.93 13.24
C PHE A 218 12.97 -9.99 12.52
N TRP A 219 12.02 -9.12 12.88
CA TRP A 219 10.72 -9.02 12.23
C TRP A 219 10.83 -8.73 10.74
N SER A 220 11.68 -7.78 10.35
CA SER A 220 11.90 -7.44 8.94
C SER A 220 12.55 -8.60 8.17
N GLY A 221 13.52 -9.30 8.79
CA GLY A 221 14.10 -10.51 8.23
C GLY A 221 13.07 -11.65 8.08
N PHE A 222 12.19 -11.82 9.06
CA PHE A 222 11.09 -12.78 9.01
C PHE A 222 10.11 -12.48 7.87
N VAL A 223 9.72 -11.21 7.67
CA VAL A 223 8.85 -10.78 6.56
C VAL A 223 9.48 -11.08 5.20
N ILE A 224 10.79 -10.83 5.04
CA ILE A 224 11.51 -11.15 3.78
C ILE A 224 11.59 -12.66 3.56
N LEU A 225 11.91 -13.43 4.60
CA LEU A 225 12.04 -14.89 4.51
C LEU A 225 10.69 -15.55 4.22
N SER A 226 9.64 -15.18 4.96
CA SER A 226 8.29 -15.68 4.75
C SER A 226 7.75 -15.26 3.37
N GLY A 227 7.96 -14.01 2.94
CA GLY A 227 7.61 -13.56 1.60
C GLY A 227 8.32 -14.36 0.51
N THR A 228 9.61 -14.63 0.68
CA THR A 228 10.40 -15.44 -0.27
C THR A 228 9.94 -16.90 -0.28
N PHE A 229 9.61 -17.46 0.88
CA PHE A 229 9.05 -18.80 0.99
C PHE A 229 7.69 -18.89 0.28
N LEU A 230 6.78 -17.94 0.50
CA LEU A 230 5.48 -17.88 -0.19
C LEU A 230 5.65 -17.69 -1.70
N MET A 231 6.62 -16.88 -2.13
CA MET A 231 6.94 -16.71 -3.55
C MET A 231 7.37 -18.04 -4.18
N VAL A 232 8.34 -18.74 -3.57
CA VAL A 232 8.86 -20.02 -4.09
C VAL A 232 7.80 -21.10 -4.04
N GLY A 233 7.12 -21.26 -2.91
CA GLY A 233 6.07 -22.26 -2.72
C GLY A 233 4.87 -22.03 -3.63
N GLY A 234 4.43 -20.78 -3.75
CA GLY A 234 3.35 -20.39 -4.67
C GLY A 234 3.73 -20.61 -6.12
N THR A 235 4.92 -20.16 -6.53
CA THR A 235 5.42 -20.36 -7.91
C THR A 235 5.55 -21.84 -8.24
N TYR A 236 6.11 -22.64 -7.33
CA TYR A 236 6.21 -24.10 -7.50
C TYR A 236 4.84 -24.74 -7.64
N GLY A 237 3.89 -24.39 -6.76
CA GLY A 237 2.51 -24.89 -6.82
C GLY A 237 1.83 -24.58 -8.15
N SER A 238 1.92 -23.33 -8.62
CA SER A 238 1.36 -22.93 -9.91
C SER A 238 2.04 -23.65 -11.08
N VAL A 239 3.37 -23.80 -11.07
CA VAL A 239 4.11 -24.55 -12.13
C VAL A 239 3.69 -26.02 -12.17
N VAL A 240 3.57 -26.68 -11.02
CA VAL A 240 3.12 -28.07 -10.95
C VAL A 240 1.67 -28.20 -11.45
N SER A 241 0.79 -27.26 -11.09
CA SER A 241 -0.59 -27.22 -11.59
C SER A 241 -0.63 -27.10 -13.12
N ILE A 242 0.20 -26.22 -13.69
CA ILE A 242 0.35 -26.10 -15.16
C ILE A 242 0.79 -27.43 -15.77
N ILE A 243 1.82 -28.09 -15.23
CA ILE A 243 2.32 -29.38 -15.76
C ILE A 243 1.23 -30.46 -15.70
N ASP A 244 0.49 -30.56 -14.59
CA ASP A 244 -0.59 -31.54 -14.43
C ASP A 244 -1.75 -31.26 -15.39
N SER A 245 -2.16 -29.99 -15.51
CA SER A 245 -3.15 -29.52 -16.48
C SER A 245 -2.76 -29.87 -17.92
N TYR A 246 -1.49 -29.68 -18.30
CA TYR A 246 -0.99 -30.04 -19.64
C TYR A 246 -0.94 -31.56 -19.89
N LYS A 247 -0.57 -32.36 -18.89
CA LYS A 247 -0.54 -33.82 -18.99
C LYS A 247 -1.93 -34.44 -19.12
N LYS A 248 -2.92 -33.90 -18.40
CA LYS A 248 -4.32 -34.38 -18.43
C LYS A 248 -5.05 -34.02 -19.73
N SER A 249 -4.75 -32.85 -20.29
CA SER A 249 -5.43 -32.33 -21.49
C SER A 249 -4.72 -32.67 -22.82
N GLY A 250 -3.54 -33.31 -22.79
CA GLY A 250 -2.78 -33.65 -24.00
C GLY A 250 -2.22 -32.44 -24.75
N GLY A 251 -2.06 -31.31 -24.06
CA GLY A 251 -1.75 -30.01 -24.68
C GLY A 251 -3.03 -29.34 -25.19
N SER A 252 -3.77 -28.71 -24.28
CA SER A 252 -5.01 -28.01 -24.60
C SER A 252 -4.84 -27.03 -25.76
N ALA A 253 -5.57 -27.26 -26.85
CA ALA A 253 -5.57 -26.38 -28.00
C ALA A 253 -6.30 -25.09 -27.62
N ALA A 254 -5.61 -23.94 -27.74
CA ALA A 254 -6.28 -22.64 -27.75
C ALA A 254 -7.42 -22.71 -28.78
N TRP A 255 -8.63 -22.33 -28.36
CA TRP A 255 -9.85 -22.43 -29.19
C TRP A 255 -10.31 -23.87 -29.49
N SER A 256 -10.20 -24.80 -28.53
CA SER A 256 -10.83 -26.12 -28.70
C SER A 256 -12.35 -25.95 -28.82
N CYS A 257 -12.93 -26.38 -29.95
CA CYS A 257 -14.37 -26.52 -30.12
C CYS A 257 -14.89 -27.72 -29.30
N ALA A 258 -14.71 -27.68 -27.99
CA ALA A 258 -15.20 -28.70 -27.07
C ALA A 258 -16.66 -28.41 -26.71
N ASP A 259 -17.50 -29.43 -26.76
CA ASP A 259 -18.92 -29.36 -26.43
C ASP A 259 -19.10 -29.20 -24.90
N ASN A 260 -19.69 -28.08 -24.48
CA ASN A 260 -20.01 -27.75 -23.09
C ASN A 260 -21.50 -27.94 -22.77
N SER A 261 -22.27 -28.63 -23.62
CA SER A 261 -23.71 -28.86 -23.45
C SER A 261 -24.09 -29.67 -22.20
N ASN A 262 -23.12 -30.29 -21.51
CA ASN A 262 -23.34 -31.15 -20.33
C ASN A 262 -22.58 -30.71 -19.06
N SER A 263 -22.05 -29.48 -18.97
CA SER A 263 -21.50 -28.98 -17.71
C SER A 263 -22.62 -28.44 -16.81
N VAL A 264 -22.91 -29.18 -15.72
CA VAL A 264 -23.79 -28.78 -14.61
C VAL A 264 -23.15 -27.76 -13.68
#